data_AF-K1TSY2-F1
#
_entry.id   AF-K1TSY2-F1
#
_cell.length_a   1.000
_cell.length_b   1.000
_cell.length_c   1.000
_cell.angle_alpha   90.00
_cell.angle_beta   90.00
_cell.angle_gamma   90.00
#
_symmetry.space_group_name_H-M   'P 1'
#
loop_
_entity.id
_entity.type
_entity.pdbx_description
1 polymer ?
#
loop_
_entity_poly.entity_id
_entity_poly.type
_entity_poly.pdbx_seq_one_letter_code
_entity_poly.pdbx_strand_id
1 'polypeptide(L)'
;EADSPTYSKELFELGVPVLGLCYGAQLMMHVLGGKVERADVREYGKTEVLIDKTQSKIFADVSPKTVCWMSHFDYISQVAPGFEISSHTKDCPCASAENEEKKLYAIQFHPEVLHTQEGTKMLYNFVRGVCQCSGDWRMDSFVEESIKAIREKVGDGKVLCALSGGVDSSVAAVMLSKAIGKQLTCVFV
;
A
#
# COMPACT_ATOMS: atom_id res chain seq x y z
N GLU A 1 -4.38 21.72 -7.02
CA GLU A 1 -5.24 22.56 -7.90
C GLU A 1 -6.63 22.66 -7.28
N ALA A 2 -7.56 23.46 -7.80
CA ALA A 2 -8.87 23.68 -7.15
C ALA A 2 -9.73 22.39 -7.08
N ASP A 3 -9.63 21.52 -8.08
CA ASP A 3 -10.44 20.29 -8.18
C ASP A 3 -9.63 19.00 -7.93
N SER A 4 -8.40 19.14 -7.41
CA SER A 4 -7.57 17.97 -7.15
C SER A 4 -8.14 17.13 -5.99
N PRO A 5 -8.21 15.80 -6.10
CA PRO A 5 -8.71 14.95 -5.01
C PRO A 5 -7.97 15.23 -3.72
N THR A 6 -8.69 15.31 -2.61
CA THR A 6 -8.12 15.63 -1.30
C THR A 6 -8.78 14.80 -0.21
N TYR A 7 -8.20 14.84 0.99
CA TYR A 7 -8.76 14.27 2.21
C TYR A 7 -8.79 15.31 3.31
N SER A 8 -9.62 15.05 4.31
CA SER A 8 -9.76 15.93 5.46
C SER A 8 -8.64 15.68 6.48
N LYS A 9 -8.25 16.71 7.22
CA LYS A 9 -7.14 16.66 8.17
C LYS A 9 -7.36 15.63 9.28
N GLU A 10 -8.62 15.40 9.62
CA GLU A 10 -9.08 14.47 10.66
C GLU A 10 -8.55 13.05 10.43
N LEU A 11 -8.32 12.64 9.17
CA LEU A 11 -7.73 11.33 8.85
C LEU A 11 -6.39 11.11 9.55
N PHE A 12 -5.55 12.15 9.65
CA PHE A 12 -4.23 12.08 10.29
C PHE A 12 -4.29 12.26 11.81
N GLU A 13 -5.47 12.58 12.35
CA GLU A 13 -5.71 12.82 13.77
C GLU A 13 -6.42 11.61 14.43
N LEU A 14 -6.72 10.56 13.67
CA LEU A 14 -7.37 9.33 14.15
C LEU A 14 -6.52 8.49 15.12
N GLY A 15 -5.23 8.79 15.28
CA GLY A 15 -4.33 8.05 16.17
C GLY A 15 -3.91 6.66 15.63
N VAL A 16 -4.12 6.40 14.35
CA VAL A 16 -3.66 5.20 13.65
C VAL A 16 -2.50 5.53 12.71
N PRO A 17 -1.56 4.61 12.44
CA PRO A 17 -0.49 4.86 11.50
C PRO A 17 -0.99 5.09 10.08
N VAL A 18 -0.36 6.01 9.35
CA VAL A 18 -0.72 6.32 7.95
C VAL A 18 0.55 6.39 7.09
N LEU A 19 0.51 5.71 5.94
CA LEU A 19 1.53 5.79 4.90
C LEU A 19 0.95 6.47 3.67
N GLY A 20 1.45 7.67 3.36
CA GLY A 20 1.20 8.37 2.10
C GLY A 20 2.25 8.00 1.06
N LEU A 21 1.81 7.58 -0.13
CA LEU A 21 2.67 7.23 -1.26
C LEU A 21 2.46 8.21 -2.41
N CYS A 22 3.55 8.73 -2.98
CA CYS A 22 3.57 9.68 -4.09
C CYS A 22 2.59 10.85 -3.85
N TYR A 23 1.48 10.91 -4.59
CA TYR A 23 0.44 11.92 -4.38
C TYR A 23 -0.13 11.93 -2.96
N GLY A 24 -0.25 10.75 -2.33
CA GLY A 24 -0.66 10.64 -0.93
C GLY A 24 0.35 11.24 0.05
N ALA A 25 1.65 11.22 -0.27
CA ALA A 25 2.68 11.90 0.52
C ALA A 25 2.59 13.41 0.37
N GLN A 26 2.41 13.88 -0.86
CA GLN A 26 2.26 15.31 -1.19
C GLN A 26 1.03 15.92 -0.53
N LEU A 27 -0.12 15.27 -0.66
CA LEU A 27 -1.34 15.71 0.00
C LEU A 27 -1.19 15.72 1.53
N MET A 28 -0.45 14.77 2.11
CA MET A 28 -0.28 14.69 3.57
C MET A 28 0.50 15.91 4.04
N MET A 29 1.59 16.24 3.33
CA MET A 29 2.33 17.46 3.59
C MET A 29 1.47 18.70 3.39
N HIS A 30 0.73 18.79 2.30
CA HIS A 30 -0.11 19.95 1.99
C HIS A 30 -1.18 20.20 3.07
N VAL A 31 -1.94 19.16 3.44
CA VAL A 31 -3.03 19.25 4.43
C VAL A 31 -2.51 19.54 5.83
N LEU A 32 -1.31 19.07 6.18
CA LEU A 32 -0.71 19.27 7.49
C LEU A 32 0.14 20.56 7.61
N GLY A 33 0.14 21.40 6.57
CA GLY A 33 0.78 22.72 6.60
C GLY A 33 2.23 22.76 6.12
N GLY A 34 2.68 21.72 5.42
CA GLY A 34 3.87 21.73 4.57
C GLY A 34 3.61 22.40 3.21
N LYS A 35 4.58 22.29 2.30
CA LYS A 35 4.50 22.83 0.93
C LYS A 35 4.88 21.77 -0.10
N VAL A 36 4.10 21.78 -1.18
CA VAL A 36 4.33 20.99 -2.38
C VAL A 36 4.46 21.96 -3.53
N GLU A 37 5.53 21.82 -4.31
CA GLU A 37 5.85 22.69 -5.42
C GLU A 37 6.14 21.87 -6.66
N ARG A 38 5.99 22.49 -7.83
CA ARG A 38 6.34 21.86 -9.09
C ARG A 38 7.84 21.69 -9.18
N ALA A 39 8.31 20.50 -9.55
CA ALA A 39 9.73 20.24 -9.69
C ALA A 39 10.27 20.87 -10.99
N ASP A 40 11.45 21.48 -10.91
CA ASP A 40 12.18 21.98 -12.09
C ASP A 40 12.66 20.81 -12.98
N VAL A 41 13.05 19.71 -12.33
CA VAL A 41 13.45 18.45 -12.97
C VAL A 41 12.45 17.37 -12.59
N ARG A 42 11.91 16.69 -13.60
CA ARG A 42 10.95 15.59 -13.40
C ARG A 42 11.72 14.31 -13.14
N GLU A 43 11.53 13.72 -11.96
CA GLU A 43 12.09 12.39 -11.67
C GLU A 43 11.06 11.32 -12.05
N TYR A 44 11.40 10.56 -13.09
CA TYR A 44 10.61 9.42 -13.55
C TYR A 44 11.52 8.24 -13.82
N GLY A 45 11.33 7.16 -13.06
CA GLY A 45 12.02 5.89 -13.24
C GLY A 45 12.87 5.49 -12.04
N LYS A 46 13.89 4.67 -12.32
CA LYS A 46 14.80 4.16 -11.30
C LYS A 46 15.72 5.27 -10.83
N THR A 47 15.60 5.63 -9.57
CA THR A 47 16.39 6.67 -8.93
C THR A 47 17.04 6.09 -7.68
N GLU A 48 18.27 6.52 -7.44
CA GLU A 48 18.97 6.22 -6.21
C GLU A 48 18.48 7.10 -5.08
N VAL A 49 18.00 6.48 -4.01
CA VAL A 49 17.54 7.14 -2.79
C VAL A 49 18.56 6.91 -1.69
N LEU A 50 18.95 8.00 -1.02
CA LEU A 50 19.84 8.01 0.13
C LEU A 50 18.99 8.11 1.40
N ILE A 51 19.11 7.13 2.29
CA ILE A 51 18.39 7.10 3.57
C ILE A 51 19.17 7.91 4.60
N ASP A 52 18.61 9.03 5.03
CA ASP A 52 19.23 9.95 5.99
C ASP A 52 19.00 9.50 7.43
N LYS A 53 17.81 8.97 7.71
CA LYS A 53 17.38 8.59 9.06
C LYS A 53 17.49 7.09 9.26
N THR A 54 18.66 6.63 9.69
CA THR A 54 18.96 5.20 9.92
C THR A 54 18.15 4.53 11.03
N GLN A 55 17.56 5.31 11.94
CA GLN A 55 16.68 4.81 13.01
C GLN A 55 15.20 4.77 12.61
N SER A 56 14.86 5.18 11.38
CA SER A 56 13.48 5.15 10.90
C SER A 56 12.94 3.72 10.88
N LYS A 57 11.75 3.53 11.45
CA LYS A 57 11.08 2.22 11.50
C LYS A 57 10.74 1.69 10.11
N ILE A 58 10.39 2.55 9.15
CA ILE A 58 10.05 2.10 7.80
C ILE A 58 11.29 1.66 7.01
N PHE A 59 12.46 2.21 7.35
CA PHE A 59 13.75 1.86 6.74
C PHE A 59 14.57 0.86 7.57
N ALA A 60 13.97 0.20 8.56
CA ALA A 60 14.64 -0.86 9.31
C ALA A 60 15.21 -1.93 8.36
N ASP A 61 16.50 -2.23 8.51
CA ASP A 61 17.26 -3.16 7.66
C ASP A 61 17.26 -2.85 6.16
N VAL A 62 16.83 -1.65 5.72
CA VAL A 62 16.98 -1.17 4.34
C VAL A 62 18.40 -0.63 4.16
N SER A 63 18.99 -0.84 2.98
CA SER A 63 20.33 -0.33 2.69
C SER A 63 20.34 1.21 2.79
N PRO A 64 21.42 1.84 3.33
CA PRO A 64 21.54 3.30 3.38
C PRO A 64 21.41 4.00 2.03
N LYS A 65 21.63 3.25 0.95
CA LYS A 65 21.44 3.65 -0.43
C LYS A 65 20.72 2.53 -1.16
N THR A 66 19.59 2.84 -1.78
CA THR A 66 18.72 1.83 -2.42
C THR A 66 18.09 2.42 -3.69
N VAL A 67 17.74 1.56 -4.66
CA VAL A 67 17.09 2.01 -5.89
C VAL A 67 15.58 1.95 -5.73
N CYS A 68 14.93 3.08 -5.94
CA CYS A 68 13.48 3.25 -5.86
C CYS A 68 12.90 3.73 -7.19
N TRP A 69 11.62 3.47 -7.39
CA TRP A 69 10.86 3.98 -8.53
C TRP A 69 10.22 5.33 -8.19
N MET A 70 10.78 6.40 -8.74
CA MET A 70 10.23 7.76 -8.67
C MET A 70 9.23 7.97 -9.81
N SER A 71 8.13 8.67 -9.51
CA SER A 71 7.13 9.04 -10.52
C SER A 71 6.36 10.28 -10.08
N HIS A 72 7.04 11.43 -10.02
CA HIS A 72 6.41 12.66 -9.58
C HIS A 72 6.82 13.88 -10.43
N PHE A 73 5.86 14.80 -10.61
CA PHE A 73 6.08 16.10 -11.27
C PHE A 73 6.17 17.24 -10.27
N ASP A 74 5.61 17.03 -9.09
CA ASP A 74 5.70 17.91 -7.94
C ASP A 74 6.55 17.25 -6.87
N TYR A 75 7.06 18.02 -5.92
CA TYR A 75 7.85 17.51 -4.82
C TYR A 75 7.51 18.23 -3.52
N ILE A 76 7.78 17.59 -2.39
CA ILE A 76 7.66 18.19 -1.07
C ILE A 76 8.85 19.15 -0.89
N SER A 77 8.61 20.45 -1.02
CA SER A 77 9.65 21.46 -0.84
C SER A 77 9.79 21.91 0.61
N GLN A 78 8.73 21.74 1.41
CA GLN A 78 8.75 21.98 2.85
C GLN A 78 7.92 20.91 3.55
N VAL A 79 8.52 20.16 4.48
CA VAL A 79 7.78 19.20 5.30
C VAL A 79 6.85 19.92 6.30
N ALA A 80 5.75 19.27 6.66
CA ALA A 80 4.81 19.80 7.65
C ALA A 80 5.45 19.86 9.07
N PRO A 81 4.94 20.71 9.98
CA PRO A 81 5.46 20.78 11.35
C PRO A 81 5.48 19.42 12.06
N GLY A 82 6.62 19.11 12.68
CA GLY A 82 6.84 17.83 13.38
C GLY A 82 7.21 16.65 12.47
N PHE A 83 7.32 16.86 11.15
CA PHE A 83 7.94 15.88 10.27
C PHE A 83 9.44 16.14 10.17
N GLU A 84 10.18 15.06 10.02
CA GLU A 84 11.61 15.04 9.71
C GLU A 84 11.83 14.35 8.38
N ILE A 85 12.71 14.88 7.54
CA ILE A 85 13.11 14.23 6.29
C ILE A 85 13.90 12.96 6.65
N SER A 86 13.52 11.83 6.05
CA SER A 86 14.14 10.53 6.32
C SER A 86 14.89 9.96 5.12
N SER A 87 14.68 10.50 3.91
CA SER A 87 15.52 10.21 2.75
C SER A 87 15.46 11.31 1.69
N HIS A 88 16.47 11.37 0.82
CA HIS A 88 16.54 12.27 -0.33
C HIS A 88 17.07 11.58 -1.59
N THR A 89 16.93 12.25 -2.73
CA THR A 89 17.66 11.94 -3.97
C THR A 89 18.56 13.12 -4.35
N LYS A 90 19.28 12.97 -5.46
CA LYS A 90 20.04 14.06 -6.04
C LYS A 90 19.18 15.29 -6.38
N ASP A 91 17.97 15.07 -6.90
CA ASP A 91 17.13 16.15 -7.47
C ASP A 91 15.85 16.39 -6.63
N CYS A 92 15.58 15.57 -5.61
CA CYS A 92 14.45 15.70 -4.69
C CYS A 92 14.92 15.72 -3.22
N PRO A 93 14.89 16.89 -2.55
CA PRO A 93 15.43 17.03 -1.19
C PRO A 93 14.63 16.27 -0.13
N CYS A 94 13.37 15.93 -0.41
CA CYS A 94 12.51 15.15 0.48
C CYS A 94 11.94 13.96 -0.30
N ALA A 95 12.72 12.88 -0.43
CA ALA A 95 12.22 11.63 -1.01
C ALA A 95 11.29 10.89 -0.03
N SER A 96 11.53 11.04 1.27
CA SER A 96 10.58 10.65 2.30
C SER A 96 10.70 11.52 3.56
N ALA A 97 9.61 11.60 4.33
CA ALA A 97 9.56 12.26 5.62
C ALA A 97 8.64 11.49 6.58
N GLU A 98 8.88 11.63 7.87
CA GLU A 98 8.11 10.95 8.91
C GLU A 98 7.86 11.84 10.12
N ASN A 99 6.68 11.67 10.73
CA ASN A 99 6.38 12.13 12.08
C ASN A 99 6.21 10.87 12.95
N GLU A 100 7.25 10.54 13.71
CA GLU A 100 7.28 9.31 14.49
C GLU A 100 6.24 9.30 15.63
N GLU A 101 6.03 10.44 16.29
CA GLU A 101 5.06 10.59 17.38
C GLU A 101 3.64 10.24 16.91
N LYS A 102 3.26 10.77 15.74
CA LYS A 102 1.93 10.53 15.12
C LYS A 102 1.89 9.31 14.22
N LYS A 103 3.01 8.61 14.03
CA LYS A 103 3.17 7.46 13.13
C LYS A 103 2.71 7.75 11.69
N LEU A 104 3.02 8.95 11.20
CA LEU A 104 2.70 9.37 9.83
C LEU A 104 3.96 9.32 8.97
N TYR A 105 3.87 8.66 7.82
CA TYR A 105 4.98 8.43 6.91
C TYR A 105 4.59 8.89 5.51
N ALA A 106 5.47 9.66 4.87
CA ALA A 106 5.26 10.22 3.54
C ALA A 106 6.44 9.82 2.65
N ILE A 107 6.16 9.11 1.55
CA ILE A 107 7.18 8.62 0.62
C ILE A 107 6.81 9.08 -0.80
N GLN A 108 7.74 9.71 -1.52
CA GLN A 108 7.52 10.20 -2.89
C GLN A 108 7.80 9.17 -4.00
N PHE A 109 8.39 8.03 -3.65
CA PHE A 109 8.56 6.88 -4.54
C PHE A 109 7.53 5.78 -4.31
N HIS A 110 7.55 4.76 -5.16
CA HIS A 110 6.62 3.64 -5.15
C HIS A 110 7.26 2.36 -4.60
N PRO A 111 7.16 2.06 -3.29
CA PRO A 111 7.71 0.82 -2.72
C PRO A 111 6.92 -0.44 -3.13
N GLU A 112 5.73 -0.29 -3.72
CA GLU A 112 4.86 -1.37 -4.15
C GLU A 112 5.26 -1.99 -5.50
N VAL A 113 6.09 -1.31 -6.30
CA VAL A 113 6.50 -1.81 -7.62
C VAL A 113 7.83 -2.56 -7.56
N LEU A 114 7.97 -3.56 -8.42
CA LEU A 114 9.18 -4.40 -8.53
C LEU A 114 10.48 -3.60 -8.75
N HIS A 115 10.37 -2.41 -9.33
CA HIS A 115 11.53 -1.56 -9.62
C HIS A 115 12.16 -0.94 -8.37
N THR A 116 11.44 -0.91 -7.25
CA THR A 116 11.99 -0.51 -5.95
C THR A 116 12.57 -1.74 -5.27
N GLN A 117 13.91 -1.85 -5.24
CA GLN A 117 14.61 -3.09 -4.89
C GLN A 117 14.26 -3.62 -3.49
N GLU A 118 14.09 -2.72 -2.53
CA GLU A 118 13.77 -3.06 -1.14
C GLU A 118 12.35 -2.60 -0.73
N GLY A 119 11.48 -2.34 -1.71
CA GLY A 119 10.14 -1.80 -1.48
C GLY A 119 9.26 -2.72 -0.65
N THR A 120 9.32 -4.04 -0.91
CA THR A 120 8.64 -5.05 -0.08
C THR A 120 9.10 -5.02 1.37
N LYS A 121 10.39 -4.75 1.63
CA LYS A 121 10.92 -4.62 3.00
C LYS A 121 10.34 -3.39 3.69
N MET A 122 10.28 -2.25 2.99
CA MET A 122 9.67 -1.02 3.51
C MET A 122 8.18 -1.20 3.84
N LEU A 123 7.42 -1.83 2.94
CA LEU A 123 6.01 -2.13 3.18
C LEU A 123 5.82 -3.12 4.34
N TYR A 124 6.67 -4.14 4.43
CA TYR A 124 6.69 -5.07 5.56
C TYR A 124 6.94 -4.33 6.87
N ASN A 125 7.95 -3.46 6.91
CA ASN A 125 8.28 -2.66 8.10
C ASN A 125 7.12 -1.76 8.53
N PHE A 126 6.42 -1.13 7.58
CA PHE A 126 5.23 -0.34 7.89
C PHE A 126 4.11 -1.23 8.47
N VAL A 127 3.72 -2.29 7.76
CA VAL A 127 2.58 -3.13 8.16
C VAL A 127 2.85 -3.92 9.45
N ARG A 128 4.05 -4.48 9.60
CA ARG A 128 4.40 -5.37 10.72
C ARG A 128 5.08 -4.65 11.86
N GLY A 129 5.93 -3.66 11.57
CA GLY A 129 6.67 -2.90 12.57
C GLY A 129 5.88 -1.70 13.10
N VAL A 130 5.41 -0.83 12.21
CA VAL A 130 4.71 0.41 12.59
C VAL A 130 3.26 0.13 12.99
N CYS A 131 2.51 -0.56 12.14
CA CYS A 131 1.11 -0.91 12.38
C CYS A 131 0.93 -2.09 13.32
N GLN A 132 1.99 -2.87 13.56
CA GLN A 132 1.96 -4.05 14.43
C GLN A 132 0.92 -5.10 14.02
N CYS A 133 0.58 -5.17 12.72
CA CYS A 133 -0.34 -6.19 12.23
C CYS A 133 0.27 -7.58 12.40
N SER A 134 -0.55 -8.55 12.83
CA SER A 134 -0.16 -9.94 13.09
C SER A 134 0.08 -10.78 11.82
N GLY A 135 -0.49 -10.34 10.69
CA GLY A 135 -0.49 -11.08 9.42
C GLY A 135 -1.23 -12.41 9.53
N ASP A 136 -2.43 -12.35 10.09
CA ASP A 136 -3.43 -13.40 10.15
C ASP A 136 -4.08 -13.70 8.78
N TRP A 137 -3.91 -12.82 7.79
CA TRP A 137 -4.34 -13.10 6.41
C TRP A 137 -3.48 -14.20 5.78
N ARG A 138 -3.99 -15.44 5.85
CA ARG A 138 -3.36 -16.62 5.27
C ARG A 138 -4.30 -17.30 4.29
N MET A 139 -3.74 -17.82 3.20
CA MET A 139 -4.52 -18.43 2.12
C MET A 139 -5.27 -19.70 2.54
N ASP A 140 -4.72 -20.47 3.49
CA ASP A 140 -5.39 -21.65 4.05
C ASP A 140 -6.64 -21.25 4.86
N SER A 141 -6.49 -20.30 5.79
CA SER A 141 -7.61 -19.76 6.57
C SER A 141 -8.68 -19.12 5.67
N PHE A 142 -8.27 -18.36 4.65
CA PHE A 142 -9.18 -17.76 3.69
C PHE A 142 -10.05 -18.80 2.94
N VAL A 143 -9.44 -19.92 2.51
CA VAL A 143 -10.18 -20.99 1.82
C VAL A 143 -11.21 -21.64 2.74
N GLU A 144 -10.85 -21.93 3.99
CA GLU A 144 -11.76 -22.52 4.98
C GLU A 144 -12.92 -21.59 5.31
N GLU A 145 -12.64 -20.32 5.61
CA GLU A 145 -13.65 -19.31 5.91
C GLU A 145 -14.58 -19.06 4.73
N SER A 146 -14.04 -19.01 3.52
CA SER A 146 -14.84 -18.83 2.30
C SER A 146 -15.76 -20.01 2.05
N ILE A 147 -15.28 -21.25 2.22
CA ILE A 147 -16.11 -22.46 2.07
C ILE A 147 -17.27 -22.45 3.08
N LYS A 148 -16.98 -22.07 4.33
CA LYS A 148 -18.01 -21.94 5.38
C LYS A 148 -19.04 -20.86 5.02
N ALA A 149 -18.59 -19.67 4.64
CA ALA A 149 -19.46 -18.56 4.25
C ALA A 149 -20.35 -18.90 3.04
N ILE A 150 -19.81 -19.62 2.04
CA ILE A 150 -20.59 -20.11 0.89
C ILE A 150 -21.67 -21.07 1.37
N ARG A 151 -21.33 -22.05 2.21
CA ARG A 151 -22.30 -23.03 2.73
C ARG A 151 -23.42 -22.37 3.51
N GLU A 152 -23.09 -21.44 4.41
CA GLU A 152 -24.08 -20.68 5.19
C GLU A 152 -24.98 -19.83 4.30
N LYS A 153 -24.41 -19.14 3.31
CA LYS A 153 -25.16 -18.28 2.39
C LYS A 153 -26.09 -19.05 1.46
N VAL A 154 -25.68 -20.24 1.02
CA VAL A 154 -26.47 -21.08 0.11
C VAL A 154 -27.57 -21.83 0.86
N GLY A 155 -27.31 -22.28 2.09
CA GLY A 155 -28.26 -23.09 2.86
C GLY A 155 -28.70 -24.32 2.07
N ASP A 156 -30.01 -24.48 1.89
CA ASP A 156 -30.60 -25.58 1.10
C ASP A 156 -30.82 -25.23 -0.39
N GLY A 157 -30.33 -24.07 -0.83
CA GLY A 157 -30.46 -23.59 -2.21
C GLY A 157 -29.65 -24.40 -3.24
N LYS A 158 -29.79 -24.04 -4.52
CA LYS A 158 -28.97 -24.56 -5.62
C LYS A 158 -28.17 -23.43 -6.26
N VAL A 159 -26.98 -23.75 -6.76
CA VAL A 159 -26.07 -22.79 -7.40
C VAL A 159 -25.75 -23.25 -8.81
N LEU A 160 -25.81 -22.31 -9.76
CA LEU A 160 -25.37 -22.50 -11.13
C LEU A 160 -24.01 -21.80 -11.31
N CYS A 161 -23.03 -22.50 -11.86
CA CYS A 161 -21.70 -21.95 -12.16
C CYS A 161 -21.40 -22.08 -13.66
N ALA A 162 -21.16 -20.95 -14.33
CA ALA A 162 -20.64 -20.95 -15.69
C ALA A 162 -19.13 -21.27 -15.65
N LEU A 163 -18.76 -22.43 -16.19
CA LEU A 163 -17.40 -22.93 -16.21
C LEU A 163 -16.81 -22.67 -17.60
N SER A 164 -15.72 -21.90 -17.68
CA SER A 164 -15.04 -21.61 -18.96
C SER A 164 -13.76 -22.41 -19.18
N GLY A 165 -13.28 -23.11 -18.14
CA GLY A 165 -11.96 -23.75 -18.13
C GLY A 165 -10.81 -22.79 -17.74
N GLY A 166 -11.10 -21.48 -17.62
CA GLY A 166 -10.15 -20.52 -17.04
C GLY A 166 -9.91 -20.76 -15.55
N VAL A 167 -8.77 -20.29 -15.04
CA VAL A 167 -8.34 -20.47 -13.64
C VAL A 167 -9.42 -19.98 -12.67
N ASP A 168 -9.95 -18.77 -12.87
CA ASP A 168 -10.95 -18.19 -11.97
C ASP A 168 -12.21 -19.04 -11.88
N SER A 169 -12.79 -19.41 -13.03
CA SER A 169 -14.00 -20.22 -13.09
C SER A 169 -13.78 -21.62 -12.50
N SER A 170 -12.58 -22.18 -12.69
CA SER A 170 -12.23 -23.50 -12.18
C SER A 170 -12.04 -23.49 -10.67
N VAL A 171 -11.34 -22.49 -10.12
CA VAL A 171 -11.17 -22.32 -8.67
C VAL A 171 -12.52 -22.05 -8.01
N ALA A 172 -13.35 -21.17 -8.59
CA ALA A 172 -14.70 -20.90 -8.09
C ALA A 172 -15.55 -22.18 -8.06
N ALA A 173 -15.55 -22.98 -9.14
CA ALA A 173 -16.26 -24.25 -9.20
C ALA A 173 -15.76 -25.24 -8.13
N VAL A 174 -14.44 -25.33 -7.90
CA VAL A 174 -13.87 -26.18 -6.85
C VAL A 174 -14.28 -25.72 -5.46
N MET A 175 -14.23 -24.42 -5.18
CA MET A 175 -14.66 -23.87 -3.88
C MET A 175 -16.14 -24.11 -3.62
N LEU A 176 -17.00 -23.87 -4.60
CA LEU A 176 -18.43 -24.17 -4.53
C LEU A 176 -18.67 -25.67 -4.33
N SER A 177 -17.98 -26.53 -5.08
CA SER A 177 -18.12 -27.99 -4.96
C SER A 177 -17.75 -28.48 -3.55
N LYS A 178 -16.66 -27.96 -2.97
CA LYS A 178 -16.27 -28.25 -1.57
C LYS A 178 -17.29 -27.75 -0.55
N ALA A 179 -17.94 -26.62 -0.81
CA ALA A 179 -18.91 -26.02 0.11
C ALA A 179 -20.26 -26.75 0.11
N ILE A 180 -20.82 -26.98 -1.08
CA ILE A 180 -22.24 -27.32 -1.28
C ILE A 180 -22.48 -28.56 -2.16
N GLY A 181 -21.41 -29.19 -2.67
CA GLY A 181 -21.46 -30.48 -3.37
C GLY A 181 -22.56 -30.57 -4.43
N LYS A 182 -23.55 -31.44 -4.19
CA LYS A 182 -24.65 -31.75 -5.14
C LYS A 182 -25.59 -30.57 -5.43
N GLN A 183 -25.53 -29.49 -4.64
CA GLN A 183 -26.30 -28.27 -4.90
C GLN A 183 -25.71 -27.44 -6.05
N LEU A 184 -24.46 -27.72 -6.45
CA LEU A 184 -23.79 -27.06 -7.55
C LEU A 184 -24.10 -27.73 -8.90
N THR A 185 -24.47 -26.94 -9.88
CA THR A 185 -24.53 -27.32 -11.29
C THR A 185 -23.55 -26.47 -12.08
N CYS A 186 -22.54 -27.10 -12.69
CA CYS A 186 -21.62 -26.41 -13.59
C CYS A 186 -22.10 -26.54 -15.04
N VAL A 187 -22.13 -25.44 -15.77
CA VAL A 187 -22.44 -25.39 -17.19
C VAL A 187 -21.17 -25.00 -17.93
N PHE A 188 -20.70 -25.90 -18.79
CA PHE A 188 -19.57 -25.68 -19.71
C PHE A 188 -20.16 -25.57 -21.12
N VAL A 189 -19.90 -24.46 -21.81
CA VAL A 189 -20.40 -24.17 -23.16
C VAL A 189 -19.26 -24.31 -24.16
#